data_AF-A0AAV4QRJ6-F1
#
_entry.id   AF-A0AAV4QRJ6-F1
#
_cell.length_a   1.000
_cell.length_b   1.000
_cell.length_c   1.000
_cell.angle_alpha   90.00
_cell.angle_beta   90.00
_cell.angle_gamma   90.00
#
_symmetry.space_group_name_H-M   'P 1'
#
loop_
_entity.id
_entity.type
_entity.pdbx_description
1 polymer ?
#
loop_
_entity_poly.entity_id
_entity_poly.type
_entity_poly.pdbx_seq_one_letter_code
_entity_poly.pdbx_strand_id
1 'polypeptide(L)'
;MVASKNELEFEDVLAEVGDYGSFQKRMLMFFLAPVATALPVLAMNILFLVHIPNHWCRIPEVAISNLTANAQQNLFGHDKSKCFIYDLNYTNWVESSHFRIPKDTPLIPCNNGWEYETTHFDETAASKWNLVCGDSHYSNLVLTLTNSGGAIGTFIYGTLGDKN
;
A
#
# COMPACT_ATOMS: atom_id res chain seq x y z
N MET A 1 -40.43 38.56 31.04
CA MET A 1 -40.87 38.55 29.63
C MET A 1 -39.86 39.36 28.85
N VAL A 2 -38.89 38.71 28.21
CA VAL A 2 -37.93 39.36 27.30
C VAL A 2 -38.08 38.63 25.96
N ALA A 3 -38.33 39.42 24.92
CA ALA A 3 -38.70 38.96 23.59
C ALA A 3 -37.58 38.12 22.95
N SER A 4 -37.97 36.96 22.40
CA SER A 4 -37.15 36.13 21.53
C SER A 4 -36.82 36.90 20.25
N LYS A 5 -35.55 37.23 20.02
CA LYS A 5 -35.05 37.52 18.68
C LYS A 5 -34.79 36.16 18.03
N ASN A 6 -35.71 35.72 17.19
CA ASN A 6 -35.43 34.62 16.28
C ASN A 6 -34.43 35.15 15.24
N GLU A 7 -33.16 34.77 15.35
CA GLU A 7 -32.28 34.85 14.20
C GLU A 7 -32.83 33.86 13.17
N LEU A 8 -33.22 34.36 12.00
CA LEU A 8 -33.61 33.52 10.88
C LEU A 8 -32.40 32.64 10.54
N GLU A 9 -32.47 31.36 10.88
CA GLU A 9 -31.43 30.42 10.52
C GLU A 9 -31.47 30.17 9.01
N PHE A 10 -30.32 29.93 8.41
CA PHE A 10 -30.20 29.75 6.97
C PHE A 10 -31.11 28.63 6.43
N GLU A 11 -31.36 27.59 7.24
CA GLU A 11 -32.29 26.51 6.91
C GLU A 11 -33.75 26.98 6.80
N ASP A 12 -34.18 27.93 7.62
CA ASP A 12 -35.54 28.50 7.55
C ASP A 12 -35.73 29.30 6.26
N VAL A 13 -34.70 30.05 5.84
CA VAL A 13 -34.70 30.77 4.57
C VAL A 13 -34.72 29.81 3.39
N LEU A 14 -33.92 28.74 3.42
CA LEU A 14 -33.92 27.70 2.38
C LEU A 14 -35.27 26.97 2.28
N ALA A 15 -35.93 26.72 3.41
CA ALA A 15 -37.26 26.12 3.43
C ALA A 15 -38.32 27.04 2.77
N GLU A 16 -38.19 28.35 2.94
CA GLU A 16 -39.08 29.37 2.35
C GLU A 16 -38.84 29.55 0.83
N VAL A 17 -37.60 29.50 0.36
CA VAL A 17 -37.25 29.75 -1.07
C VAL A 17 -37.49 28.51 -1.95
N GLY A 18 -37.64 27.33 -1.35
CA GLY A 18 -37.87 26.06 -2.03
C GLY A 18 -36.82 25.03 -1.64
N ASP A 19 -37.19 24.18 -0.69
CA ASP A 19 -36.41 23.05 -0.17
C ASP A 19 -35.99 22.04 -1.28
N TYR A 20 -35.19 21.04 -0.90
CA TYR A 20 -34.61 19.93 -1.69
C TYR A 20 -35.47 19.42 -2.85
N GLY A 21 -35.45 20.17 -3.96
CA GLY A 21 -36.33 19.97 -5.10
C GLY A 21 -35.95 18.77 -5.95
N SER A 22 -36.86 18.36 -6.84
CA SER A 22 -36.63 17.22 -7.75
C SER A 22 -35.38 17.38 -8.63
N PHE A 23 -35.01 18.62 -8.98
CA PHE A 23 -33.78 18.91 -9.72
C PHE A 23 -32.51 18.67 -8.89
N GLN A 24 -32.45 19.14 -7.64
CA GLN A 24 -31.34 18.86 -6.72
C GLN A 24 -31.20 17.35 -6.47
N LYS A 25 -32.31 16.64 -6.24
CA LYS A 25 -32.31 15.17 -6.09
C LYS A 25 -31.80 14.47 -7.34
N ARG A 26 -32.21 14.92 -8.53
CA ARG A 26 -31.74 14.38 -9.81
C ARG A 26 -30.25 14.66 -10.03
N MET A 27 -29.79 15.86 -9.74
CA MET A 27 -28.37 16.22 -9.83
C MET A 27 -27.52 15.39 -8.84
N LEU A 28 -27.97 15.21 -7.61
CA LEU A 28 -27.28 14.41 -6.61
C LEU A 28 -27.18 12.94 -7.06
N MET A 29 -28.29 12.37 -7.54
CA MET A 29 -28.38 10.96 -7.92
C MET A 29 -27.62 10.63 -9.22
N PHE A 30 -27.71 11.48 -10.24
CA PHE A 30 -27.10 11.21 -11.55
C PHE A 30 -25.69 11.77 -11.71
N PHE A 31 -25.27 12.73 -10.89
CA PHE A 31 -23.97 13.39 -11.03
C PHE A 31 -23.07 13.17 -9.81
N LEU A 32 -23.55 13.48 -8.61
CA LEU A 32 -22.73 13.39 -7.39
C LEU A 32 -22.49 11.93 -6.96
N ALA A 33 -23.52 11.08 -7.02
CA ALA A 33 -23.42 9.69 -6.57
C ALA A 33 -22.47 8.82 -7.43
N PRO A 34 -22.44 8.91 -8.77
CA PRO A 34 -21.44 8.20 -9.56
C PRO A 34 -20.01 8.67 -9.29
N VAL A 35 -19.80 9.98 -9.11
CA VAL A 35 -18.48 10.54 -8.80
C VAL A 35 -18.01 10.08 -7.41
N ALA A 36 -18.91 10.13 -6.42
CA ALA A 36 -18.63 9.70 -5.06
C ALA A 36 -18.34 8.19 -4.94
N THR A 37 -18.85 7.35 -5.86
CA THR A 37 -18.55 5.91 -5.87
C THR A 37 -17.32 5.57 -6.70
N ALA A 38 -17.09 6.24 -7.84
CA ALA A 38 -15.95 5.98 -8.71
C ALA A 38 -14.61 6.40 -8.10
N LEU A 39 -14.57 7.55 -7.40
CA LEU A 39 -13.33 8.08 -6.83
C LEU A 39 -12.70 7.16 -5.76
N PRO A 40 -13.45 6.65 -4.76
CA PRO A 40 -12.91 5.71 -3.79
C PRO A 40 -12.44 4.40 -4.41
N VAL A 41 -13.14 3.89 -5.43
CA VAL A 41 -12.74 2.65 -6.12
C VAL A 41 -11.35 2.81 -6.75
N LEU A 42 -11.08 3.95 -7.39
CA LEU A 42 -9.76 4.26 -7.93
C LEU A 42 -8.71 4.45 -6.83
N ALA A 43 -9.07 5.12 -5.73
CA ALA A 43 -8.16 5.36 -4.62
C ALA A 43 -7.76 4.06 -3.90
N MET A 44 -8.68 3.11 -3.73
CA MET A 44 -8.40 1.84 -3.03
C MET A 44 -7.45 0.93 -3.81
N ASN A 45 -7.38 1.06 -5.14
CA ASN A 45 -6.45 0.27 -5.95
C ASN A 45 -4.97 0.49 -5.58
N ILE A 46 -4.63 1.64 -4.99
CA ILE A 46 -3.26 1.92 -4.56
C ILE A 46 -2.76 0.96 -3.48
N LEU A 47 -3.66 0.45 -2.63
CA LEU A 47 -3.32 -0.50 -1.58
C LEU A 47 -2.80 -1.82 -2.16
N PHE A 48 -3.44 -2.30 -3.23
CA PHE A 48 -3.00 -3.51 -3.93
C PHE A 48 -1.69 -3.29 -4.70
N LEU A 49 -1.54 -2.12 -5.33
CA LEU A 49 -0.31 -1.76 -6.06
C LEU A 49 0.90 -1.72 -5.14
N VAL A 50 0.75 -1.19 -3.92
CA VAL A 50 1.85 -0.95 -2.98
C VAL A 50 2.07 -2.12 -2.01
N HIS A 51 1.25 -3.16 -2.11
CA HIS A 51 1.38 -4.37 -1.31
C HIS A 51 2.76 -5.02 -1.52
N ILE A 52 3.42 -5.36 -0.41
CA ILE A 52 4.69 -6.07 -0.40
C ILE A 52 4.39 -7.57 -0.31
N PRO A 53 4.53 -8.34 -1.42
CA PRO A 53 4.32 -9.77 -1.37
C PRO A 53 5.41 -10.46 -0.53
N ASN A 54 5.18 -11.73 -0.22
CA ASN A 54 6.23 -12.55 0.36
C ASN A 54 7.44 -12.55 -0.59
N HIS A 55 8.61 -12.33 -0.01
CA HIS A 55 9.84 -12.18 -0.74
C HIS A 55 10.96 -12.93 -0.03
N TRP A 56 11.97 -13.26 -0.82
CA TRP A 56 13.18 -13.89 -0.37
C TRP A 56 14.37 -13.40 -1.18
N CYS A 57 15.57 -13.70 -0.69
CA CYS A 57 16.79 -13.21 -1.30
C CYS A 57 17.15 -14.06 -2.52
N ARG A 58 17.51 -13.39 -3.61
CA ARG A 58 17.99 -14.06 -4.81
C ARG A 58 19.43 -14.53 -4.62
N ILE A 59 19.66 -15.83 -4.75
CA ILE A 59 20.98 -16.45 -4.65
C ILE A 59 21.29 -17.10 -6.00
N PRO A 60 22.14 -16.50 -6.85
CA PRO A 60 22.35 -17.01 -8.19
C PRO A 60 22.93 -18.43 -8.21
N GLU A 61 23.80 -18.76 -7.24
CA GLU A 61 24.41 -20.09 -7.11
C GLU A 61 23.37 -21.17 -6.82
N VAL A 62 22.37 -20.85 -5.98
CA VAL A 62 21.30 -21.77 -5.63
C VAL A 62 20.21 -21.81 -6.71
N ALA A 63 20.01 -20.74 -7.47
CA ALA A 63 19.07 -20.71 -8.59
C ALA A 63 19.51 -21.63 -9.75
N ILE A 64 20.82 -21.85 -9.92
CA ILE A 64 21.36 -22.77 -10.93
C ILE A 64 21.19 -24.23 -10.49
N SER A 65 21.27 -24.49 -9.19
CA SER A 65 21.00 -25.81 -8.65
C SER A 65 19.50 -26.07 -8.61
N ASN A 66 19.04 -27.19 -9.15
CA ASN A 66 17.63 -27.61 -9.14
C ASN A 66 17.11 -27.95 -7.72
N LEU A 67 17.28 -27.07 -6.74
CA LEU A 67 16.71 -27.20 -5.41
C LEU A 67 15.23 -26.83 -5.41
N THR A 68 14.45 -27.55 -4.60
CA THR A 68 13.06 -27.21 -4.35
C THR A 68 12.93 -25.88 -3.61
N ALA A 69 11.92 -25.07 -3.95
CA ALA A 69 11.64 -23.78 -3.30
C ALA A 69 11.59 -23.87 -1.76
N ASN A 70 11.08 -24.97 -1.21
CA ASN A 70 11.00 -25.17 0.25
C ASN A 70 12.39 -25.32 0.91
N ALA A 71 13.37 -25.87 0.19
CA ALA A 71 14.74 -25.98 0.69
C ALA A 71 15.46 -24.62 0.64
N GLN A 72 15.15 -23.80 -0.36
CA GLN A 72 15.64 -22.42 -0.44
C GLN A 72 15.08 -21.58 0.73
N GLN A 73 13.82 -21.81 1.11
CA GLN A 73 13.21 -21.11 2.24
C GLN A 73 13.93 -21.34 3.59
N ASN A 74 14.55 -22.49 3.78
CA ASN A 74 15.34 -22.79 4.98
C ASN A 74 16.68 -22.04 5.07
N LEU A 75 17.15 -21.45 3.96
CA LEU A 75 18.36 -20.61 3.93
C LEU A 75 18.10 -19.19 4.46
N PHE A 76 16.84 -18.80 4.60
CA PHE A 76 16.50 -17.49 5.15
C PHE A 76 16.48 -17.58 6.68
N GLY A 77 16.86 -16.49 7.34
CA GLY A 77 16.88 -16.42 8.81
C GLY A 77 15.49 -16.74 9.38
N HIS A 78 15.29 -17.96 9.87
CA HIS A 78 13.99 -18.46 10.36
C HIS A 78 13.43 -17.63 11.54
N ASP A 79 14.30 -16.87 12.22
CA ASP A 79 13.98 -16.13 13.46
C ASP A 79 14.26 -14.62 13.37
N LYS A 80 14.89 -14.16 12.28
CA LYS A 80 15.20 -12.74 12.04
C LYS A 80 14.83 -12.42 10.61
N SER A 81 13.78 -11.59 10.47
CA SER A 81 13.25 -10.96 9.25
C SER A 81 13.83 -11.45 7.91
N LYS A 82 12.95 -11.90 6.99
CA LYS A 82 13.17 -12.38 5.60
C LYS A 82 14.18 -11.61 4.72
N CYS A 83 14.71 -10.51 5.24
CA CYS A 83 15.70 -9.59 4.73
C CYS A 83 17.16 -10.04 4.90
N PHE A 84 17.41 -11.05 5.71
CA PHE A 84 18.75 -11.52 6.03
C PHE A 84 18.96 -12.96 5.57
N ILE A 85 20.19 -13.24 5.18
CA ILE A 85 20.65 -14.52 4.70
C ILE A 85 21.96 -14.91 5.41
N TYR A 86 22.25 -16.20 5.53
CA TYR A 86 23.49 -16.68 6.13
C TYR A 86 24.71 -16.33 5.28
N ASP A 87 25.82 -15.94 5.92
CA ASP A 87 27.09 -15.72 5.21
C ASP A 87 27.78 -17.06 4.96
N LEU A 88 27.53 -17.65 3.80
CA LEU A 88 28.07 -18.94 3.38
C LEU A 88 28.62 -18.86 1.96
N ASN A 89 29.60 -19.70 1.66
CA ASN A 89 29.99 -19.95 0.29
C ASN A 89 28.96 -20.90 -0.36
N TYR A 90 27.98 -20.30 -1.04
CA TYR A 90 26.86 -21.03 -1.64
C TYR A 90 27.29 -22.03 -2.72
N THR A 91 28.37 -21.77 -3.45
CA THR A 91 28.92 -22.70 -4.45
C THR A 91 29.32 -24.02 -3.80
N ASN A 92 30.16 -23.94 -2.76
CA ASN A 92 30.61 -25.14 -2.03
C ASN A 92 29.45 -25.82 -1.29
N TRP A 93 28.51 -25.03 -0.78
CA TRP A 93 27.34 -25.55 -0.07
C TRP A 93 26.46 -26.41 -0.98
N VAL A 94 26.16 -25.92 -2.20
CA VAL A 94 25.42 -26.67 -3.22
C VAL A 94 26.18 -27.93 -3.65
N GLU A 95 27.48 -27.83 -3.91
CA GLU A 95 28.30 -28.96 -4.35
C GLU A 95 28.41 -30.06 -3.28
N SER A 96 28.47 -29.69 -2.00
CA SER A 96 28.64 -30.63 -0.90
C SER A 96 27.45 -31.56 -0.66
N SER A 97 26.26 -31.28 -1.24
CA SER A 97 24.99 -31.99 -0.99
C SER A 97 24.60 -32.12 0.51
N HIS A 98 25.30 -31.41 1.39
CA HIS A 98 25.02 -31.31 2.81
C HIS A 98 24.23 -30.02 3.02
N PHE A 99 22.91 -30.07 2.83
CA PHE A 99 21.97 -28.95 3.01
C PHE A 99 21.80 -28.52 4.48
N ARG A 100 22.89 -28.45 5.24
CA ARG A 100 22.91 -28.09 6.66
C ARG A 100 23.64 -26.76 6.83
N ILE A 101 23.05 -25.90 7.65
CA ILE A 101 23.60 -24.59 7.99
C ILE A 101 24.38 -24.74 9.30
N PRO A 102 25.66 -24.36 9.36
CA PRO A 102 26.44 -24.37 10.60
C PRO A 102 25.79 -23.48 11.67
N LYS A 103 25.78 -23.93 12.94
CA LYS A 103 25.01 -23.31 14.03
C LYS A 103 25.46 -21.91 14.46
N ASP A 104 26.59 -21.41 13.98
CA ASP A 104 27.14 -20.09 14.33
C ASP A 104 27.40 -19.19 13.11
N THR A 105 26.64 -19.42 12.03
CA THR A 105 26.82 -18.64 10.80
C THR A 105 26.23 -17.25 10.96
N PRO A 106 27.00 -16.16 10.72
CA PRO A 106 26.47 -14.81 10.81
C PRO A 106 25.44 -14.53 9.71
N LEU A 107 24.57 -13.57 9.97
CA LEU A 107 23.53 -13.12 9.04
C LEU A 107 23.98 -11.81 8.36
N ILE A 108 23.87 -11.75 7.05
CA ILE A 108 24.17 -10.59 6.22
C ILE A 108 22.92 -10.08 5.49
N PRO A 109 22.82 -8.78 5.18
CA PRO A 109 21.74 -8.25 4.36
C PRO A 109 21.84 -8.76 2.92
N CYS A 110 20.69 -8.89 2.26
CA CYS A 110 20.64 -9.40 0.89
C CYS A 110 20.99 -8.33 -0.13
N ASN A 111 22.07 -8.55 -0.89
CA ASN A 111 22.58 -7.61 -1.89
C ASN A 111 22.38 -8.06 -3.34
N ASN A 112 22.05 -9.35 -3.57
CA ASN A 112 22.00 -9.96 -4.90
C ASN A 112 20.60 -9.88 -5.55
N GLY A 113 19.73 -9.02 -5.03
CA GLY A 113 18.35 -8.85 -5.47
C GLY A 113 17.35 -9.75 -4.73
N TRP A 114 16.10 -9.68 -5.18
CA TRP A 114 14.95 -10.30 -4.52
C TRP A 114 14.16 -11.17 -5.49
N GLU A 115 13.54 -12.20 -4.93
CA GLU A 115 12.55 -13.04 -5.60
C GLU A 115 11.24 -12.96 -4.80
N TYR A 116 10.13 -12.98 -5.52
CA TYR A 116 8.81 -12.68 -4.98
C TYR A 116 7.82 -13.81 -5.24
N GLU A 117 6.91 -14.01 -4.29
CA GLU A 117 5.78 -14.90 -4.47
C GLU A 117 4.74 -14.27 -5.41
N THR A 118 4.40 -14.98 -6.48
CA THR A 118 3.44 -14.53 -7.50
C THR A 118 2.04 -15.18 -7.37
N THR A 119 1.71 -15.74 -6.20
CA THR A 119 0.44 -16.47 -5.98
C THR A 119 -0.80 -15.59 -6.16
N HIS A 120 -0.72 -14.31 -5.77
CA HIS A 120 -1.85 -13.38 -5.81
C HIS A 120 -1.70 -12.27 -6.84
N PHE A 121 -0.46 -11.87 -7.14
CA PHE A 121 -0.15 -10.77 -8.04
C PHE A 121 1.11 -11.13 -8.83
N ASP A 122 1.08 -10.92 -10.16
CA ASP A 122 2.26 -11.13 -11.00
C ASP A 122 3.35 -10.11 -10.66
N GLU A 123 2.97 -8.83 -10.57
CA GLU A 123 3.85 -7.73 -10.20
C GLU A 123 3.10 -6.70 -9.36
N THR A 124 3.77 -6.15 -8.35
CA THR A 124 3.32 -4.98 -7.58
C THR A 124 4.36 -3.87 -7.71
N ALA A 125 4.00 -2.63 -7.38
CA ALA A 125 4.96 -1.53 -7.28
C ALA A 125 6.12 -1.89 -6.33
N ALA A 126 5.81 -2.57 -5.23
CA ALA A 126 6.80 -2.98 -4.26
C ALA A 126 7.78 -4.03 -4.82
N SER A 127 7.30 -5.03 -5.57
CA SER A 127 8.19 -6.03 -6.18
C SER A 127 8.98 -5.47 -7.36
N LYS A 128 8.38 -4.58 -8.15
CA LYS A 128 9.02 -3.97 -9.32
C LYS A 128 10.19 -3.05 -8.95
N TRP A 129 10.07 -2.31 -7.84
CA TRP A 129 11.10 -1.37 -7.38
C TRP A 129 11.90 -1.86 -6.18
N ASN A 130 11.76 -3.13 -5.79
CA ASN A 130 12.44 -3.73 -4.64
C ASN A 130 12.23 -2.95 -3.32
N LEU A 131 11.02 -2.45 -3.07
CA LEU A 131 10.66 -1.68 -1.87
C LEU A 131 10.41 -2.59 -0.66
N VAL A 132 11.42 -3.36 -0.29
CA VAL A 132 11.37 -4.35 0.80
C VAL A 132 12.37 -4.02 1.88
N CYS A 133 12.17 -4.59 3.08
CA CYS A 133 13.12 -4.50 4.18
C CYS A 133 13.43 -3.05 4.57
N GLY A 134 14.65 -2.56 4.35
CA GLY A 134 15.02 -1.16 4.60
C GLY A 134 14.15 -0.18 3.85
N ASP A 135 13.72 -0.53 2.64
CA ASP A 135 12.97 0.33 1.71
C ASP A 135 11.45 0.12 1.82
N SER A 136 10.97 -0.74 2.73
CA SER A 136 9.53 -0.96 2.95
C SER A 136 8.77 0.29 3.38
N HIS A 137 9.46 1.28 3.93
CA HIS A 137 8.85 2.54 4.38
C HIS A 137 8.33 3.41 3.21
N TYR A 138 8.87 3.25 1.99
CA TYR A 138 8.40 3.99 0.82
C TYR A 138 6.93 3.69 0.48
N SER A 139 6.52 2.44 0.66
CA SER A 139 5.13 2.01 0.49
C SER A 139 4.18 2.81 1.40
N ASN A 140 4.54 2.93 2.68
CA ASN A 140 3.75 3.70 3.64
C ASN A 140 3.79 5.19 3.32
N LEU A 141 4.94 5.71 2.88
CA LEU A 141 5.10 7.10 2.50
C LEU A 141 4.14 7.49 1.36
N VAL A 142 4.02 6.67 0.32
CA VAL A 142 3.06 6.91 -0.78
C VAL A 142 1.62 7.02 -0.28
N LEU A 143 1.22 6.12 0.62
CA LEU A 143 -0.13 6.14 1.20
C LEU A 143 -0.35 7.39 2.06
N THR A 144 0.62 7.77 2.89
CA THR A 144 0.52 8.98 3.72
C THR A 144 0.43 10.25 2.87
N LEU A 145 1.25 10.37 1.82
CA LEU A 145 1.22 11.51 0.90
C LEU A 145 -0.13 11.63 0.18
N THR A 146 -0.70 10.50 -0.26
CA THR A 146 -2.00 10.47 -0.93
C THR A 146 -3.11 10.96 0.01
N ASN A 147 -3.13 10.48 1.26
CA ASN A 147 -4.12 10.90 2.24
C ASN A 147 -3.94 12.36 2.68
N SER A 148 -2.70 12.80 2.91
CA SER A 148 -2.43 14.21 3.25
C SER A 148 -2.79 15.14 2.09
N GLY A 149 -2.51 14.72 0.85
CA GLY A 149 -2.88 15.46 -0.35
C GLY A 149 -4.40 15.59 -0.49
N GLY A 150 -5.15 14.53 -0.18
CA GLY A 150 -6.61 14.56 -0.11
C GLY A 150 -7.12 15.56 0.93
N ALA A 151 -6.55 15.57 2.13
CA ALA A 151 -6.93 16.51 3.19
C ALA A 151 -6.68 17.97 2.80
N ILE A 152 -5.47 18.26 2.32
CA ILE A 152 -5.07 19.61 1.86
C ILE A 152 -5.94 20.04 0.67
N GLY A 153 -6.14 19.15 -0.30
CA GLY A 153 -6.99 19.40 -1.46
C GLY A 153 -8.41 19.74 -1.06
N THR A 154 -9.00 18.97 -0.14
CA THR A 154 -10.36 19.21 0.36
C THR A 154 -10.49 20.58 1.01
N PHE A 155 -9.51 20.98 1.82
CA PHE A 155 -9.48 22.31 2.43
C PHE A 155 -9.44 23.43 1.37
N ILE A 156 -8.53 23.33 0.40
CA ILE A 156 -8.38 24.34 -0.65
C ILE A 156 -9.65 24.43 -1.50
N TYR A 157 -10.15 23.31 -2.03
CA TYR A 157 -11.35 23.30 -2.86
C TYR A 157 -12.61 23.72 -2.08
N GLY A 158 -12.70 23.39 -0.79
CA GLY A 158 -13.77 23.88 0.07
C GLY A 158 -13.78 25.41 0.15
N THR A 159 -12.62 26.03 0.42
CA THR A 159 -12.53 27.51 0.51
C THR A 159 -12.73 28.22 -0.83
N LEU A 160 -12.42 27.57 -1.95
CA LEU A 160 -12.69 28.11 -3.30
C LEU A 160 -14.17 27.99 -3.68
N GLY A 161 -14.84 26.92 -3.26
CA GLY A 161 -16.27 26.73 -3.53
C GLY A 161 -17.17 27.68 -2.75
N ASP A 162 -16.75 28.11 -1.56
CA ASP A 162 -17.51 28.98 -0.65
C ASP A 162 -17.40 30.48 -1.01
N LYS A 163 -16.59 30.84 -2.02
CA LYS A 163 -16.45 32.22 -2.53
C LYS A 163 -17.06 32.34 -3.93
N ASN A 164 -18.40 32.34 -3.98
CA ASN A 164 -19.25 33.08 -4.92
C ASN A 164 -20.70 33.02 -4.42
#